data_AF-A0A536R219-F1
#
_entry.id   AF-A0A536R219-F1
#
_cell.length_a   1.000
_cell.length_b   1.000
_cell.length_c   1.000
_cell.angle_alpha   90.00
_cell.angle_beta   90.00
_cell.angle_gamma   90.00
#
_symmetry.space_group_name_H-M   'P 1'
#
loop_
_entity.id
_entity.type
_entity.pdbx_description
1 polymer ?
#
loop_
_entity_poly.entity_id
_entity_poly.type
_entity_poly.pdbx_seq_one_letter_code
_entity_poly.pdbx_strand_id
1 'polypeptide(L)'
;MASPATEIHLANLPAIRSHSSAFAPLLGSSSPGHRRLRARAVSVHPFHWHRGLGVLHRVRQTARYVGSAGADDRHATETARILRQLGADEELVVAGILHDAAKPVNTLLWHRVAGVLLGITPRVRARLARGESTFARYLDHARRGAEMAREDGASERVVRLIARHHSRPATEDERLLARADREALP
;
A
#
# COMPACT_ATOMS: atom_id res chain seq x y z
N MET A 1 -30.97 -9.83 -48.91
CA MET A 1 -31.48 -10.94 -48.07
C MET A 1 -30.33 -11.93 -47.89
N ALA A 2 -29.79 -12.31 -46.74
CA ALA A 2 -29.91 -11.92 -45.33
C ALA A 2 -28.58 -12.35 -44.64
N SER A 3 -28.09 -11.59 -43.65
CA SER A 3 -26.90 -11.93 -42.84
C SER A 3 -27.16 -13.13 -41.93
N PRO A 4 -26.17 -14.00 -41.65
CA PRO A 4 -26.27 -14.97 -40.58
C PRO A 4 -26.09 -14.27 -39.22
N ALA A 5 -27.09 -14.40 -38.35
CA ALA A 5 -27.09 -13.89 -37.00
C ALA A 5 -26.17 -14.75 -36.10
N THR A 6 -25.21 -14.11 -35.44
CA THR A 6 -24.37 -14.73 -34.41
C THR A 6 -25.19 -14.87 -33.13
N GLU A 7 -25.48 -16.12 -32.77
CA GLU A 7 -26.19 -16.51 -31.55
C GLU A 7 -25.23 -16.45 -30.36
N ILE A 8 -25.50 -15.58 -29.37
CA ILE A 8 -24.69 -15.45 -28.15
C ILE A 8 -25.35 -16.27 -27.04
N HIS A 9 -24.72 -17.38 -26.65
CA HIS A 9 -25.09 -18.14 -25.46
C HIS A 9 -24.67 -17.38 -24.19
N LEU A 10 -25.64 -16.77 -23.50
CA LEU A 10 -25.47 -16.23 -22.15
C LEU A 10 -25.58 -17.35 -21.12
N ALA A 11 -24.48 -17.62 -20.41
CA ALA A 11 -24.47 -18.52 -19.26
C ALA A 11 -25.27 -17.91 -18.10
N ASN A 12 -26.29 -18.63 -17.64
CA ASN A 12 -27.08 -18.32 -16.45
C ASN A 12 -26.23 -18.53 -15.19
N LEU A 13 -25.93 -17.45 -14.46
CA LEU A 13 -25.37 -17.53 -13.11
C LEU A 13 -26.51 -17.37 -12.09
N PRO A 14 -26.67 -18.26 -11.10
CA PRO A 14 -27.72 -18.14 -10.10
C PRO A 14 -27.47 -16.94 -9.18
N ALA A 15 -28.50 -16.10 -9.05
CA ALA A 15 -28.50 -14.91 -8.21
C ALA A 15 -28.29 -15.25 -6.73
N ILE A 16 -27.35 -14.55 -6.08
CA ILE A 16 -27.13 -14.57 -4.64
C ILE A 16 -28.33 -13.90 -3.96
N ARG A 17 -29.13 -14.68 -3.22
CA ARG A 17 -30.26 -14.17 -2.43
C ARG A 17 -29.75 -13.31 -1.28
N SER A 18 -30.29 -12.10 -1.16
CA SER A 18 -30.15 -11.24 0.01
C SER A 18 -31.11 -11.73 1.10
N HIS A 19 -30.60 -12.33 2.18
CA HIS A 19 -31.41 -12.58 3.38
C HIS A 19 -31.33 -11.36 4.31
N SER A 20 -32.36 -10.52 4.24
CA SER A 20 -32.78 -9.65 5.36
C SER A 20 -33.93 -10.31 6.09
N SER A 21 -33.76 -10.54 7.39
CA SER A 21 -34.83 -10.76 8.38
C SER A 21 -34.16 -10.64 9.76
N ALA A 22 -34.23 -9.47 10.39
CA ALA A 22 -35.33 -9.03 11.27
C ALA A 22 -35.40 -9.84 12.58
N PHE A 23 -35.13 -9.11 13.66
CA PHE A 23 -35.24 -9.50 15.06
C PHE A 23 -36.66 -9.97 15.43
N ALA A 24 -36.75 -11.02 16.26
CA ALA A 24 -37.76 -11.16 17.30
C ALA A 24 -37.20 -12.00 18.48
N PRO A 25 -37.42 -11.63 19.76
CA PRO A 25 -36.77 -12.28 20.89
C PRO A 25 -37.66 -13.31 21.63
N LEU A 26 -36.98 -14.36 22.13
CA LEU A 26 -37.08 -15.03 23.43
C LEU A 26 -38.42 -15.52 24.00
N LEU A 27 -38.48 -16.85 24.20
CA LEU A 27 -38.79 -17.60 25.44
C LEU A 27 -38.08 -18.96 25.26
N GLY A 28 -37.27 -19.58 26.11
CA GLY A 28 -36.92 -19.46 27.53
C GLY A 28 -36.59 -20.89 28.00
N SER A 29 -35.45 -21.11 28.69
CA SER A 29 -35.24 -22.13 29.75
C SER A 29 -33.77 -22.60 29.87
N SER A 30 -33.16 -22.27 31.02
CA SER A 30 -32.20 -23.07 31.83
C SER A 30 -30.68 -23.06 31.53
N SER A 31 -29.99 -22.07 32.13
CA SER A 31 -28.85 -22.08 33.10
C SER A 31 -27.64 -23.07 32.99
N PRO A 32 -26.50 -22.80 33.67
CA PRO A 32 -25.60 -21.64 33.57
C PRO A 32 -24.11 -22.05 33.49
N GLY A 33 -23.34 -21.46 32.57
CA GLY A 33 -21.90 -21.72 32.42
C GLY A 33 -21.11 -20.46 32.06
N HIS A 34 -21.27 -19.38 32.83
CA HIS A 34 -20.67 -18.09 32.51
C HIS A 34 -19.17 -18.04 32.87
N ARG A 35 -18.31 -18.50 31.97
CA ARG A 35 -16.94 -17.98 31.87
C ARG A 35 -17.03 -16.63 31.15
N ARG A 36 -16.99 -15.53 31.92
CA ARG A 36 -17.08 -14.16 31.39
C ARG A 36 -15.91 -13.88 30.45
N LEU A 37 -16.11 -14.09 29.15
CA LEU A 37 -15.32 -13.41 28.12
C LEU A 37 -15.73 -11.95 28.16
N ARG A 38 -14.89 -11.10 28.78
CA ARG A 38 -15.02 -9.65 28.65
C ARG A 38 -14.89 -9.31 27.17
N ALA A 39 -16.01 -9.06 26.49
CA ALA A 39 -16.01 -8.32 25.25
C ALA A 39 -15.44 -6.94 25.57
N ARG A 40 -14.14 -6.76 25.34
CA ARG A 40 -13.57 -5.43 25.23
C ARG A 40 -14.30 -4.79 24.07
N ALA A 41 -15.10 -3.75 24.36
CA ALA A 41 -15.56 -2.83 23.35
C ALA A 41 -14.33 -2.42 22.54
N VAL A 42 -14.25 -2.90 21.31
CA VAL A 42 -13.30 -2.37 20.34
C VAL A 42 -13.83 -0.98 20.07
N SER A 43 -13.24 0.00 20.76
CA SER A 43 -13.46 1.40 20.46
C SER A 43 -13.12 1.58 18.99
N VAL A 44 -14.14 1.67 18.15
CA VAL A 44 -14.02 2.11 16.77
C VAL A 44 -13.62 3.57 16.88
N HIS A 45 -12.30 3.82 16.93
CA HIS A 45 -11.79 5.17 16.91
C HIS A 45 -12.38 5.88 15.69
N PRO A 46 -12.92 7.10 15.84
CA PRO A 46 -13.50 7.84 14.74
C PRO A 46 -12.46 7.92 13.64
N PHE A 47 -12.77 7.29 12.50
CA PHE A 47 -11.93 7.28 11.33
C PHE A 47 -11.74 8.75 10.92
N HIS A 48 -10.54 9.29 11.09
CA HIS A 48 -10.27 10.68 10.79
C HIS A 48 -10.45 10.91 9.28
N TRP A 49 -11.57 11.48 8.86
CA TRP A 49 -11.97 11.69 7.45
C TRP A 49 -10.85 12.28 6.57
N HIS A 50 -10.03 13.18 7.12
CA HIS A 50 -8.88 13.77 6.42
C HIS A 50 -7.80 12.76 6.00
N ARG A 51 -7.57 11.70 6.80
CA ARG A 51 -6.68 10.60 6.41
C ARG A 51 -7.29 9.74 5.29
N GLY A 52 -8.60 9.57 5.28
CA GLY A 52 -9.32 8.83 4.22
C GLY A 52 -9.20 9.50 2.85
N LEU A 53 -9.36 10.82 2.79
CA LEU A 53 -9.23 11.59 1.55
C LEU A 53 -7.81 11.52 0.96
N GLY A 54 -6.78 11.63 1.81
CA GLY A 54 -5.39 11.50 1.36
C GLY A 54 -5.05 10.11 0.83
N VAL A 55 -5.58 9.05 1.46
CA VAL A 55 -5.41 7.66 1.00
C VAL A 55 -6.10 7.44 -0.35
N LEU A 56 -7.32 7.96 -0.55
CA LEU A 56 -8.03 7.84 -1.84
C LEU A 56 -7.28 8.54 -2.98
N HIS A 57 -6.76 9.75 -2.72
CA HIS A 57 -5.92 10.46 -3.68
C HIS A 57 -4.72 9.60 -4.08
N ARG A 58 -4.00 9.06 -3.09
CA ARG A 58 -2.83 8.19 -3.30
C ARG A 58 -3.17 6.95 -4.13
N VAL A 59 -4.29 6.29 -3.85
CA VAL A 59 -4.75 5.13 -4.63
C VAL A 59 -5.00 5.51 -6.09
N ARG A 60 -5.61 6.66 -6.36
CA ARG A 60 -5.85 7.15 -7.73
C ARG A 60 -4.55 7.44 -8.47
N GLN A 61 -3.58 8.10 -7.83
CA GLN A 61 -2.26 8.36 -8.42
C GLN A 61 -1.54 7.05 -8.76
N THR A 62 -1.52 6.10 -7.81
CA THR A 62 -0.93 4.76 -8.03
C THR A 62 -1.60 4.00 -9.17
N ALA A 63 -2.91 4.13 -9.35
CA ALA A 63 -3.61 3.47 -10.45
C ALA A 63 -3.21 4.03 -11.83
N ARG A 64 -3.05 5.35 -11.95
CA ARG A 64 -2.60 6.00 -13.21
C ARG A 64 -1.18 5.62 -13.57
N TYR A 65 -0.34 5.49 -12.57
CA TYR A 65 1.08 5.18 -12.70
C TYR A 65 1.38 3.82 -13.36
N VAL A 66 0.59 2.77 -13.07
CA VAL A 66 0.90 1.37 -13.49
C VAL A 66 0.71 1.12 -14.99
N GLY A 67 0.14 2.06 -15.75
CA GLY A 67 -0.23 1.85 -17.16
C GLY A 67 0.92 1.71 -18.16
N SER A 68 2.19 1.75 -17.77
CA SER A 68 3.32 1.85 -18.71
C SER A 68 4.56 1.06 -18.26
N ALA A 69 5.24 0.39 -19.19
CA ALA A 69 6.52 -0.28 -18.92
C ALA A 69 7.57 0.75 -18.42
N GLY A 70 8.45 0.35 -17.50
CA GLY A 70 9.46 1.25 -16.91
C GLY A 70 8.90 2.35 -16.00
N ALA A 71 7.70 2.15 -15.44
CA ALA A 71 7.10 3.12 -14.54
C ALA A 71 8.00 3.39 -13.30
N ASP A 72 8.58 2.34 -12.71
CA ASP A 72 9.45 2.43 -11.53
C ASP A 72 10.74 3.22 -11.83
N ASP A 73 11.33 3.07 -13.01
CA ASP A 73 12.52 3.84 -13.40
C ASP A 73 12.18 5.32 -13.63
N ARG A 74 11.03 5.61 -14.25
CA ARG A 74 10.55 6.99 -14.42
C ARG A 74 10.24 7.64 -13.07
N HIS A 75 9.62 6.90 -12.15
CA HIS A 75 9.34 7.37 -10.79
C HIS A 75 10.61 7.75 -10.04
N ALA A 76 11.62 6.87 -10.08
CA ALA A 76 12.91 7.11 -9.44
C ALA A 76 13.62 8.34 -10.06
N THR A 77 13.63 8.43 -11.38
CA THR A 77 14.22 9.57 -12.11
C THR A 77 13.51 10.88 -11.78
N GLU A 78 12.18 10.87 -11.74
CA GLU A 78 11.37 12.04 -11.43
C GLU A 78 11.51 12.46 -9.96
N THR A 79 11.55 11.50 -9.04
CA THR A 79 11.84 11.75 -7.62
C THR A 79 13.20 12.44 -7.47
N ALA A 80 14.24 11.95 -8.16
CA ALA A 80 15.57 12.56 -8.15
C ALA A 80 15.56 13.97 -8.75
N ARG A 81 14.82 14.19 -9.84
CA ARG A 81 14.65 15.51 -10.47
C ARG A 81 14.02 16.52 -9.49
N ILE A 82 12.94 16.13 -8.81
CA ILE A 82 12.25 16.97 -7.83
C ILE A 82 13.14 17.26 -6.62
N LEU A 83 13.86 16.27 -6.10
CA LEU A 83 14.81 16.47 -4.99
C LEU A 83 15.87 17.52 -5.34
N ARG A 84 16.48 17.44 -6.53
CA ARG A 84 17.43 18.45 -7.01
C ARG A 84 16.81 19.84 -7.10
N GLN A 85 15.57 19.95 -7.60
CA GLN A 85 14.85 21.23 -7.68
C GLN A 85 14.55 21.82 -6.30
N LEU A 86 14.38 20.98 -5.29
CA LEU A 86 14.18 21.40 -3.91
C LEU A 86 15.50 21.68 -3.17
N GLY A 87 16.65 21.62 -3.85
CA GLY A 87 17.96 21.89 -3.27
C GLY A 87 18.52 20.76 -2.40
N ALA A 88 18.04 19.53 -2.58
CA ALA A 88 18.59 18.36 -1.90
C ALA A 88 20.06 18.13 -2.26
N ASP A 89 20.84 17.64 -1.30
CA ASP A 89 22.20 17.16 -1.56
C ASP A 89 22.23 15.82 -2.32
N GLU A 90 23.43 15.42 -2.75
CA GLU A 90 23.59 14.24 -3.58
C GLU A 90 23.20 12.94 -2.86
N GLU A 91 23.45 12.82 -1.55
CA GLU A 91 23.07 11.61 -0.81
C GLU A 91 21.54 11.44 -0.76
N LEU A 92 20.80 12.53 -0.55
CA LEU A 92 19.35 12.49 -0.55
C LEU A 92 18.80 12.19 -1.96
N VAL A 93 19.44 12.72 -3.01
CA VAL A 93 19.11 12.40 -4.40
C VAL A 93 19.36 10.91 -4.70
N VAL A 94 20.51 10.36 -4.29
CA VAL A 94 20.83 8.93 -4.42
C VAL A 94 19.81 8.07 -3.68
N ALA A 95 19.45 8.44 -2.45
CA ALA A 95 18.38 7.77 -1.72
C ALA A 95 17.05 7.81 -2.50
N GLY A 96 16.72 8.94 -3.13
CA GLY A 96 15.57 9.09 -4.01
C GLY A 96 15.57 8.15 -5.20
N ILE A 97 16.72 7.94 -5.84
CA ILE A 97 16.86 6.99 -6.96
C ILE A 97 16.67 5.55 -6.49
N LEU A 98 17.26 5.20 -5.34
CA LEU A 98 17.35 3.81 -4.88
C LEU A 98 16.20 3.32 -4.00
N HIS A 99 15.37 4.23 -3.44
CA HIS A 99 14.44 3.87 -2.37
C HIS A 99 13.47 2.74 -2.72
N ASP A 100 13.12 2.61 -4.00
CA ASP A 100 12.19 1.64 -4.53
C ASP A 100 12.85 0.47 -5.29
N ALA A 101 14.18 0.45 -5.39
CA ALA A 101 14.92 -0.48 -6.26
C ALA A 101 14.70 -1.97 -5.92
N ALA A 102 14.36 -2.28 -4.66
CA ALA A 102 14.08 -3.64 -4.22
C ALA A 102 12.61 -4.08 -4.41
N LYS A 103 11.77 -3.29 -5.10
CA LYS A 103 10.42 -3.71 -5.46
C LYS A 103 10.48 -4.96 -6.36
N PRO A 104 9.68 -6.01 -6.08
CA PRO A 104 9.64 -7.17 -6.96
C PRO A 104 9.19 -6.81 -8.37
N VAL A 105 9.86 -7.35 -9.39
CA VAL A 105 9.54 -7.12 -10.81
C VAL A 105 8.10 -7.55 -11.14
N ASN A 106 7.56 -8.57 -10.46
CA ASN A 106 6.19 -9.05 -10.64
C ASN A 106 5.13 -8.33 -9.78
N THR A 107 5.41 -7.09 -9.34
CA THR A 107 4.46 -6.30 -8.55
C THR A 107 3.25 -5.83 -9.37
N LEU A 108 2.13 -6.54 -9.21
CA LEU A 108 0.81 -6.16 -9.72
C LEU A 108 0.20 -4.90 -9.09
N LEU A 109 -0.76 -4.27 -9.77
CA LEU A 109 -1.49 -3.08 -9.29
C LEU A 109 -2.12 -3.29 -7.91
N TRP A 110 -2.76 -4.43 -7.65
CA TRP A 110 -3.42 -4.68 -6.38
C TRP A 110 -2.43 -4.70 -5.20
N HIS A 111 -1.18 -5.15 -5.42
CA HIS A 111 -0.14 -5.09 -4.39
C HIS A 111 0.15 -3.64 -3.98
N ARG A 112 0.23 -2.74 -4.97
CA ARG A 112 0.52 -1.32 -4.75
C ARG A 112 -0.64 -0.63 -4.04
N VAL A 113 -1.87 -0.87 -4.50
CA VAL A 113 -3.09 -0.35 -3.85
C VAL A 113 -3.19 -0.86 -2.41
N ALA A 114 -2.99 -2.16 -2.18
CA ALA A 114 -2.98 -2.72 -0.84
C ALA A 114 -1.86 -2.13 0.03
N GLY A 115 -0.68 -1.87 -0.54
CA GLY A 115 0.42 -1.18 0.14
C GLY A 115 0.07 0.23 0.61
N VAL A 116 -0.62 1.01 -0.22
CA VAL A 116 -1.14 2.34 0.14
C VAL A 116 -2.15 2.24 1.28
N LEU A 117 -3.12 1.32 1.18
CA LEU A 117 -4.12 1.10 2.22
C LEU A 117 -3.51 0.65 3.55
N LEU A 118 -2.47 -0.20 3.51
CA LEU A 118 -1.79 -0.67 4.71
C LEU A 118 -0.88 0.39 5.35
N GLY A 119 -0.61 1.52 4.67
CA GLY A 119 0.18 2.64 5.19
C GLY A 119 -0.43 3.29 6.44
N ILE A 120 -1.74 3.17 6.65
CA ILE A 120 -2.41 3.65 7.87
C ILE A 120 -2.45 2.61 9.00
N THR A 121 -2.02 1.37 8.73
CA THR A 121 -2.02 0.25 9.69
C THR A 121 -0.62 -0.41 9.77
N PRO A 122 0.39 0.27 10.35
CA PRO A 122 1.78 -0.19 10.32
C PRO A 122 1.99 -1.57 10.96
N ARG A 123 1.21 -1.91 12.00
CA ARG A 123 1.29 -3.24 12.64
C ARG A 123 0.86 -4.37 11.70
N VAL A 124 -0.20 -4.15 10.92
CA VAL A 124 -0.70 -5.14 9.95
C VAL A 124 0.30 -5.28 8.81
N ARG A 125 0.81 -4.14 8.31
CA ARG A 125 1.87 -4.12 7.29
C ARG A 125 3.09 -4.93 7.72
N ALA A 126 3.62 -4.67 8.92
CA ALA A 126 4.79 -5.37 9.43
C ALA A 126 4.55 -6.87 9.57
N ARG A 127 3.34 -7.30 9.95
CA ARG A 127 3.00 -8.72 10.03
C ARG A 127 3.01 -9.40 8.65
N LEU A 128 2.45 -8.74 7.63
CA LEU A 128 2.34 -9.26 6.27
C LEU A 128 3.67 -9.23 5.51
N ALA A 129 4.62 -8.39 5.93
CA ALA A 129 5.96 -8.28 5.34
C ALA A 129 6.90 -9.47 5.67
N ARG A 130 6.56 -10.36 6.62
CA ARG A 130 7.46 -11.42 7.13
C ARG A 130 7.56 -12.68 6.26
N GLY A 131 7.23 -12.61 4.98
CA GLY A 131 7.21 -13.77 4.08
C GLY A 131 7.92 -13.50 2.76
N GLU A 132 7.96 -14.53 1.91
CA GLU A 132 8.62 -14.47 0.59
C GLU A 132 7.65 -14.37 -0.59
N SER A 133 6.34 -14.26 -0.34
CA SER A 133 5.39 -13.96 -1.43
C SER A 133 5.73 -12.60 -2.04
N THR A 134 5.38 -12.39 -3.32
CA THR A 134 5.54 -11.08 -3.98
C THR A 134 4.98 -9.94 -3.16
N PHE A 135 3.81 -10.12 -2.55
CA PHE A 135 3.22 -9.09 -1.71
C PHE A 135 4.03 -8.83 -0.44
N ALA A 136 4.49 -9.88 0.25
CA ALA A 136 5.31 -9.73 1.45
C ALA A 136 6.63 -9.01 1.14
N ARG A 137 7.31 -9.41 0.05
CA ARG A 137 8.51 -8.74 -0.47
C ARG A 137 8.24 -7.29 -0.85
N TYR A 138 7.11 -7.02 -1.49
CA TYR A 138 6.66 -5.67 -1.79
C TYR A 138 6.40 -4.85 -0.52
N LEU A 139 5.90 -5.42 0.58
CA LEU A 139 5.73 -4.65 1.82
C LEU A 139 7.06 -4.40 2.55
N ASP A 140 8.04 -5.29 2.38
CA ASP A 140 9.38 -5.28 2.99
C ASP A 140 10.45 -4.56 2.13
N HIS A 141 10.10 -4.06 0.94
CA HIS A 141 11.10 -3.57 -0.03
C HIS A 141 11.99 -2.45 0.50
N ALA A 142 11.50 -1.59 1.41
CA ALA A 142 12.32 -0.56 2.03
C ALA A 142 13.52 -1.15 2.81
N ARG A 143 13.29 -2.22 3.57
CA ARG A 143 14.35 -2.89 4.34
C ARG A 143 15.33 -3.59 3.40
N ARG A 144 14.81 -4.33 2.41
CA ARG A 144 15.63 -5.06 1.42
C ARG A 144 16.45 -4.10 0.55
N GLY A 145 15.88 -2.97 0.12
CA GLY A 145 16.59 -1.96 -0.65
C GLY A 145 17.69 -1.28 0.16
N ALA A 146 17.47 -1.06 1.46
CA ALA A 146 18.51 -0.55 2.34
C ALA A 146 19.65 -1.55 2.55
N GLU A 147 19.34 -2.86 2.60
CA GLU A 147 20.32 -3.94 2.67
C GLU A 147 21.16 -3.99 1.39
N MET A 148 20.52 -3.98 0.22
CA MET A 148 21.20 -3.90 -1.09
C MET A 148 22.10 -2.65 -1.19
N ALA A 149 21.58 -1.47 -0.84
CA ALA A 149 22.37 -0.25 -0.89
C ALA A 149 23.60 -0.30 0.04
N ARG A 150 23.48 -0.94 1.21
CA ARG A 150 24.63 -1.14 2.12
C ARG A 150 25.66 -2.07 1.51
N GLU A 151 25.23 -3.18 0.91
CA GLU A 151 26.11 -4.14 0.23
C GLU A 151 26.86 -3.49 -0.94
N ASP A 152 26.21 -2.56 -1.63
CA ASP A 152 26.79 -1.75 -2.71
C ASP A 152 27.68 -0.58 -2.21
N GLY A 153 27.88 -0.45 -0.90
CA GLY A 153 28.77 0.56 -0.30
C GLY A 153 28.16 1.95 -0.15
N ALA A 154 26.83 2.09 -0.22
CA ALA A 154 26.18 3.37 0.06
C ALA A 154 26.40 3.82 1.51
N SER A 155 26.36 5.12 1.73
CA SER A 155 26.56 5.69 3.07
C SER A 155 25.43 5.30 4.03
N GLU A 156 25.74 5.31 5.32
CA GLU A 156 24.74 5.06 6.37
C GLU A 156 23.55 6.03 6.32
N ARG A 157 23.74 7.25 5.80
CA ARG A 157 22.64 8.20 5.60
C ARG A 157 21.69 7.74 4.50
N VAL A 158 22.21 7.34 3.34
CA VAL A 158 21.43 6.80 2.23
C VAL A 158 20.65 5.55 2.68
N VAL A 159 21.34 4.62 3.32
CA VAL A 159 20.76 3.36 3.82
C VAL A 159 19.60 3.63 4.80
N ARG A 160 19.76 4.57 5.73
CA ARG A 160 18.69 4.96 6.67
C ARG A 160 17.49 5.58 5.97
N LEU A 161 17.72 6.46 4.99
CA LEU A 161 16.64 7.09 4.23
C LEU A 161 15.81 6.06 3.46
N ILE A 162 16.49 5.13 2.77
CA ILE A 162 15.83 4.02 2.07
C ILE A 162 15.04 3.16 3.05
N ALA A 163 15.63 2.76 4.19
CA ALA A 163 14.96 1.90 5.16
C ALA A 163 13.68 2.53 5.74
N ARG A 164 13.63 3.86 5.85
CA ARG A 164 12.57 4.60 6.54
C ARG A 164 11.54 5.26 5.63
N HIS A 165 11.65 5.16 4.30
CA HIS A 165 10.77 5.90 3.38
C HIS A 165 9.26 5.56 3.49
N HIS A 166 8.89 4.38 4.00
CA HIS A 166 7.49 4.07 4.33
C HIS A 166 7.02 4.53 5.71
N SER A 167 7.96 4.88 6.60
CA SER A 167 7.65 5.32 7.95
C SER A 167 7.14 6.75 7.93
N ARG A 168 6.53 7.17 9.05
CA ARG A 168 6.21 8.59 9.22
C ARG A 168 7.52 9.39 9.25
N PRO A 169 7.72 10.38 8.36
CA PRO A 169 8.93 11.19 8.36
C PRO A 169 9.15 11.90 9.69
N ALA A 170 10.35 11.79 10.22
CA ALA A 170 10.79 12.41 11.47
C ALA A 170 11.79 13.55 11.21
N THR A 171 12.70 13.39 10.26
CA THR A 171 13.72 14.38 9.89
C THR A 171 13.30 15.23 8.69
N GLU A 172 14.06 16.28 8.40
CA GLU A 172 13.85 17.12 7.21
C GLU A 172 14.09 16.33 5.92
N ASP A 173 15.21 15.61 5.82
CA ASP A 173 15.51 14.73 4.68
C ASP A 173 14.39 13.72 4.41
N GLU A 174 13.87 13.07 5.46
CA GLU A 174 12.76 12.11 5.32
C GLU A 174 11.48 12.79 4.82
N ARG A 175 11.21 14.04 5.24
CA ARG A 175 10.06 14.82 4.76
C ARG A 175 10.25 15.23 3.30
N LEU A 176 11.47 15.60 2.93
CA LEU A 176 11.81 16.03 1.59
C LEU A 176 11.74 14.86 0.60
N LEU A 177 12.31 13.70 0.96
CA LEU A 177 12.17 12.45 0.19
C LEU A 177 10.70 12.07 0.04
N ALA A 178 9.94 12.03 1.13
CA ALA A 178 8.53 11.66 1.07
C ALA A 178 7.69 12.65 0.27
N ARG A 179 8.08 13.93 0.21
CA ARG A 179 7.43 14.95 -0.62
C ARG A 179 7.72 14.69 -2.11
N ALA A 180 8.99 14.54 -2.47
CA ALA A 180 9.39 14.28 -3.85
C ALA A 180 8.77 12.98 -4.39
N ASP A 181 8.79 11.90 -3.59
CA ASP A 181 8.13 10.62 -3.93
C ASP A 181 6.62 10.81 -4.23
N ARG A 182 5.93 11.66 -3.47
CA ARG A 182 4.50 11.93 -3.73
C ARG A 182 4.28 12.76 -5.00
N GLU A 183 5.14 13.73 -5.26
CA GLU A 183 5.04 14.64 -6.40
C GLU A 183 5.49 13.98 -7.70
N ALA A 184 6.32 12.93 -7.63
CA ALA A 184 6.74 12.13 -8.78
C ALA A 184 5.63 11.24 -9.36
N LEU A 185 4.53 11.04 -8.61
CA LEU A 185 3.36 10.32 -9.09
C LEU A 185 2.39 11.27 -9.82
N PRO A 186 1.84 10.86 -10.98
CA PRO A 186 0.88 11.66 -11.77
C PRO A 186 -0.52 11.79 -11.12
#